data_AF-A0A3D3LTB3-F1
#
_entry.id   AF-A0A3D3LTB3-F1
#
_cell.length_a   1.000
_cell.length_b   1.000
_cell.length_c   1.000
_cell.angle_alpha   90.00
_cell.angle_beta   90.00
_cell.angle_gamma   90.00
#
_symmetry.space_group_name_H-M   'P 1'
#
loop_
_entity.id
_entity.type
_entity.pdbx_description
1 polymer ?
#
loop_
_entity_poly.entity_id
_entity_poly.type
_entity_poly.pdbx_seq_one_letter_code
_entity_poly.pdbx_strand_id
1 'polypeptide(L)'
;MKEEEKIINNIEDKSKDITVSDIDKVLSEQDKINTKEERLKKDKLFKLFDQVKLVMEMLKDFRAKKYTDIPWRTIGLLTAALLYFLNPFDIIPDFLPLLGYTEDAVAFLAIFKSLQTDLKNYCLWKGYDPDKYF
;
A
#
# COMPACT_ATOMS: atom_id res chain seq x y z
N MET A 1 -11.11 0.04 16.80
CA MET A 1 -9.90 -0.41 17.51
C MET A 1 -9.66 -1.91 17.33
N LYS A 2 -10.57 -2.84 17.69
CA LYS A 2 -10.34 -4.29 17.48
C LYS A 2 -10.24 -4.73 16.00
N GLU A 3 -10.93 -4.03 15.11
CA GLU A 3 -11.03 -4.40 13.69
C GLU A 3 -9.85 -3.90 12.85
N GLU A 4 -9.42 -2.66 13.10
CA GLU A 4 -8.18 -2.09 12.54
C GLU A 4 -6.94 -2.93 12.90
N GLU A 5 -6.80 -3.30 14.17
CA GLU A 5 -5.70 -4.16 14.64
C GLU A 5 -5.74 -5.55 13.97
N LYS A 6 -6.93 -6.11 13.74
CA LYS A 6 -7.12 -7.34 12.98
C LYS A 6 -6.64 -7.18 11.53
N ILE A 7 -6.96 -6.07 10.87
CA ILE A 7 -6.49 -5.80 9.48
C ILE A 7 -4.97 -5.69 9.46
N ILE A 8 -4.38 -4.90 10.35
CA ILE A 8 -2.93 -4.71 10.42
C ILE A 8 -2.23 -6.06 10.65
N ASN A 9 -2.66 -6.85 11.63
CA ASN A 9 -2.09 -8.16 11.91
C ASN A 9 -2.18 -9.12 10.71
N ASN A 10 -3.32 -9.14 10.00
CA ASN A 10 -3.47 -9.95 8.80
C ASN A 10 -2.52 -9.49 7.68
N ILE A 11 -2.31 -8.19 7.51
CA ILE A 11 -1.36 -7.67 6.52
C ILE A 11 0.08 -8.01 6.95
N GLU A 12 0.42 -7.89 8.23
CA GLU A 12 1.73 -8.29 8.74
C GLU A 12 1.99 -9.77 8.55
N ASP A 13 1.01 -10.64 8.82
CA ASP A 13 1.14 -12.07 8.59
C ASP A 13 1.27 -12.39 7.11
N LYS A 14 0.39 -11.82 6.26
CA LYS A 14 0.48 -12.01 4.81
C LYS A 14 1.80 -11.52 4.23
N SER A 15 2.38 -10.46 4.79
CA SER A 15 3.66 -9.88 4.35
C SER A 15 4.84 -10.84 4.41
N LYS A 16 4.78 -11.84 5.31
CA LYS A 16 5.83 -12.86 5.51
C LYS A 16 5.88 -13.84 4.34
N ASP A 17 4.75 -14.07 3.69
CA ASP A 17 4.60 -15.01 2.58
C ASP A 17 4.66 -14.32 1.20
N ILE A 18 4.90 -13.00 1.16
CA ILE A 18 4.97 -12.27 -0.10
C ILE A 18 6.13 -12.76 -0.95
N THR A 19 5.84 -12.98 -2.22
CA THR A 19 6.80 -13.38 -3.23
C THR A 19 6.98 -12.27 -4.27
N VAL A 20 7.98 -12.44 -5.13
CA VAL A 20 8.18 -11.58 -6.30
C VAL A 20 6.98 -11.63 -7.26
N SER A 21 6.28 -12.77 -7.35
CA SER A 21 5.07 -12.89 -8.18
C SER A 21 3.92 -12.04 -7.66
N ASP A 22 3.83 -11.83 -6.34
CA ASP A 22 2.82 -10.95 -5.74
C ASP A 22 3.10 -9.48 -6.07
N ILE A 23 4.37 -9.09 -6.11
CA ILE A 23 4.80 -7.77 -6.58
C ILE A 23 4.36 -7.58 -8.05
N ASP A 24 4.63 -8.56 -8.90
CA ASP A 24 4.24 -8.51 -10.32
C ASP A 24 2.70 -8.43 -10.47
N LYS A 25 1.94 -9.17 -9.64
CA LYS A 25 0.48 -9.08 -9.58
C LYS A 25 0.03 -7.65 -9.24
N VAL A 26 0.55 -7.06 -8.16
CA VAL A 26 0.21 -5.69 -7.75
C VAL A 26 0.51 -4.69 -8.89
N LEU A 27 1.70 -4.77 -9.50
CA LEU A 27 2.11 -3.88 -10.58
C LEU A 27 1.20 -3.98 -11.81
N SER A 28 0.67 -5.18 -12.12
CA SER A 28 -0.27 -5.38 -13.22
C SER A 28 -1.66 -4.76 -12.98
N GLU A 29 -1.97 -4.40 -11.74
CA GLU A 29 -3.30 -3.92 -11.31
C GLU A 29 -3.35 -2.38 -11.15
N GLN A 30 -2.37 -1.66 -11.70
CA GLN A 30 -2.30 -0.19 -11.66
C GLN A 30 -3.60 0.50 -12.13
N ASP A 31 -4.25 -0.05 -13.15
CA ASP A 31 -5.51 0.51 -13.68
C ASP A 31 -6.66 0.45 -12.67
N LYS A 32 -6.67 -0.55 -11.78
CA LYS A 32 -7.65 -0.63 -10.68
C LYS A 32 -7.43 0.48 -9.66
N ILE A 33 -6.18 0.88 -9.39
CA ILE A 33 -5.86 2.00 -8.50
C ILE A 33 -6.43 3.29 -9.08
N ASN A 34 -6.15 3.57 -10.36
CA ASN A 34 -6.63 4.77 -11.05
C ASN A 34 -8.17 4.81 -11.06
N THR A 35 -8.81 3.67 -11.35
CA THR A 35 -10.28 3.53 -11.29
C THR A 35 -10.84 3.79 -9.90
N LYS A 36 -10.18 3.29 -8.83
CA LYS A 36 -10.60 3.54 -7.44
C LYS A 36 -10.48 5.01 -7.08
N GLU A 37 -9.40 5.69 -7.50
CA GLU A 37 -9.19 7.12 -7.29
C GLU A 37 -10.31 7.96 -7.91
N GLU A 38 -10.63 7.70 -9.17
CA GLU A 38 -11.69 8.41 -9.91
C GLU A 38 -13.08 8.19 -9.32
N ARG A 39 -13.35 7.01 -8.75
CA ARG A 39 -14.62 6.71 -8.08
C ARG A 39 -14.73 7.39 -6.73
N LEU A 40 -13.61 7.50 -6.01
CA LEU A 40 -13.63 7.99 -4.65
C LEU A 40 -13.55 9.50 -4.55
N LYS A 41 -13.03 10.23 -5.56
CA LYS A 41 -13.06 11.71 -5.75
C LYS A 41 -13.38 12.53 -4.49
N LYS A 42 -12.62 12.29 -3.44
CA LYS A 42 -12.78 12.91 -2.13
C LYS A 42 -11.48 13.63 -1.85
N ASP A 43 -11.57 14.93 -1.62
CA ASP A 43 -10.41 15.78 -1.38
C ASP A 43 -9.52 15.27 -0.24
N LYS A 44 -10.13 14.58 0.73
CA LYS A 44 -9.44 13.99 1.88
C LYS A 44 -8.62 12.73 1.55
N LEU A 45 -8.79 12.13 0.38
CA LEU A 45 -8.12 10.87 -0.02
C LEU A 45 -7.01 11.06 -1.05
N PHE A 46 -6.83 12.26 -1.62
CA PHE A 46 -5.76 12.50 -2.61
C PHE A 46 -4.38 12.07 -2.08
N LYS A 47 -4.07 12.44 -0.84
CA LYS A 47 -2.79 12.06 -0.21
C LYS A 47 -2.60 10.56 -0.08
N LEU A 48 -3.66 9.81 0.22
CA LEU A 48 -3.62 8.34 0.27
C LEU A 48 -3.32 7.76 -1.12
N PHE A 49 -3.96 8.27 -2.17
CA PHE A 49 -3.71 7.82 -3.54
C PHE A 49 -2.31 8.19 -4.03
N ASP A 50 -1.79 9.36 -3.64
CA ASP A 50 -0.40 9.75 -3.93
C ASP A 50 0.59 8.80 -3.24
N GLN A 51 0.34 8.42 -1.98
CA GLN A 51 1.13 7.40 -1.28
C GLN A 51 1.03 6.04 -1.97
N VAL A 52 -0.17 5.60 -2.37
CA VAL A 52 -0.36 4.34 -3.11
C VAL A 52 0.44 4.34 -4.42
N LYS A 53 0.40 5.44 -5.19
CA LYS A 53 1.19 5.59 -6.42
C LYS A 53 2.69 5.59 -6.14
N LEU A 54 3.14 6.26 -5.07
CA LEU A 54 4.54 6.22 -4.64
C LEU A 54 5.01 4.79 -4.35
N VAL A 55 4.18 4.00 -3.66
CA VAL A 55 4.47 2.59 -3.39
C VAL A 55 4.56 1.78 -4.68
N MET A 56 3.64 1.99 -5.63
CA MET A 56 3.70 1.34 -6.95
C MET A 56 5.01 1.66 -7.69
N GLU A 57 5.45 2.91 -7.65
CA GLU A 57 6.75 3.30 -8.23
C GLU A 57 7.91 2.61 -7.50
N MET A 58 7.90 2.58 -6.17
CA MET A 58 8.94 1.92 -5.37
C MET A 58 9.02 0.42 -5.71
N LEU A 59 7.88 -0.27 -5.76
CA LEU A 59 7.84 -1.69 -6.13
C LEU A 59 8.34 -1.92 -7.55
N LYS A 60 8.03 -1.02 -8.49
CA LYS A 60 8.53 -1.08 -9.87
C LYS A 60 10.06 -0.90 -9.93
N ASP A 61 10.60 0.09 -9.21
CA ASP A 61 12.05 0.34 -9.18
C ASP A 61 12.81 -0.75 -8.40
N PHE A 62 12.20 -1.32 -7.35
CA PHE A 62 12.70 -2.52 -6.67
C PHE A 62 12.73 -3.73 -7.61
N ARG A 63 11.62 -3.99 -8.32
CA ARG A 63 11.50 -5.11 -9.27
C ARG A 63 12.49 -5.00 -10.42
N ALA A 64 12.74 -3.77 -10.88
CA ALA A 64 13.75 -3.44 -11.88
C ALA A 64 15.20 -3.45 -11.34
N LYS A 65 15.41 -3.78 -10.06
CA LYS A 65 16.70 -3.78 -9.36
C LYS A 65 17.42 -2.42 -9.36
N LYS A 66 16.67 -1.32 -9.40
CA LYS A 66 17.19 0.05 -9.34
C LYS A 66 17.28 0.59 -7.91
N TYR A 67 16.31 0.22 -7.07
CA TYR A 67 16.24 0.60 -5.66
C TYR A 67 16.15 -0.66 -4.81
N THR A 68 17.29 -1.18 -4.37
CA THR A 68 17.38 -2.47 -3.65
C THR A 68 17.86 -2.34 -2.21
N ASP A 69 18.32 -1.16 -1.79
CA ASP A 69 18.71 -0.88 -0.41
C ASP A 69 17.47 -0.59 0.45
N ILE A 70 16.63 -1.61 0.59
CA ILE A 70 15.36 -1.56 1.31
C ILE A 70 15.09 -2.94 1.96
N PRO A 71 14.64 -2.99 3.22
CA PRO A 71 14.35 -4.27 3.87
C PRO A 71 13.26 -5.04 3.13
N TRP A 72 13.45 -6.36 2.97
CA TRP A 72 12.41 -7.23 2.39
C TRP A 72 11.09 -7.14 3.14
N ARG A 73 11.13 -6.95 4.47
CA ARG A 73 9.93 -6.72 5.30
C ARG A 73 9.12 -5.53 4.80
N THR A 74 9.76 -4.43 4.42
CA THR A 74 9.10 -3.23 3.89
C THR A 74 8.43 -3.55 2.57
N ILE A 75 9.13 -4.22 1.65
CA ILE A 75 8.56 -4.67 0.36
C ILE A 75 7.36 -5.59 0.58
N GLY A 76 7.47 -6.55 1.49
CA GLY A 76 6.39 -7.47 1.87
C GLY A 76 5.16 -6.73 2.40
N LEU A 77 5.35 -5.82 3.38
CA LEU A 77 4.24 -5.07 3.97
C LEU A 77 3.55 -4.16 2.95
N LEU A 78 4.33 -3.46 2.12
CA LEU A 78 3.79 -2.60 1.06
C LEU A 78 3.01 -3.40 0.02
N THR A 79 3.53 -4.56 -0.39
CA THR A 79 2.85 -5.44 -1.36
C THR A 79 1.57 -6.02 -0.77
N ALA A 80 1.61 -6.54 0.46
CA ALA A 80 0.44 -7.08 1.14
C ALA A 80 -0.63 -6.01 1.38
N ALA A 81 -0.23 -4.80 1.77
CA ALA A 81 -1.13 -3.66 1.86
C ALA A 81 -1.78 -3.39 0.50
N LEU A 82 -1.01 -3.22 -0.58
CA LEU A 82 -1.59 -2.94 -1.90
C LEU A 82 -2.50 -4.05 -2.42
N LEU A 83 -2.19 -5.32 -2.16
CA LEU A 83 -3.10 -6.42 -2.48
C LEU A 83 -4.44 -6.27 -1.75
N TYR A 84 -4.42 -5.90 -0.46
CA TYR A 84 -5.64 -5.64 0.29
C TYR A 84 -6.37 -4.41 -0.26
N PHE A 85 -5.62 -3.36 -0.63
CA PHE A 85 -6.19 -2.12 -1.15
C PHE A 85 -6.92 -2.38 -2.46
N LEU A 86 -6.36 -3.24 -3.31
CA LEU A 86 -6.91 -3.64 -4.60
C LEU A 86 -8.10 -4.57 -4.43
N ASN A 87 -7.95 -5.65 -3.65
CA ASN A 87 -8.96 -6.66 -3.42
C ASN A 87 -8.92 -7.19 -1.97
N PRO A 88 -9.67 -6.56 -1.04
CA PRO A 88 -9.63 -6.95 0.37
C PRO A 88 -10.19 -8.37 0.61
N PHE A 89 -11.10 -8.83 -0.24
CA PHE A 89 -11.73 -10.16 -0.14
C PHE A 89 -10.76 -11.32 -0.39
N ASP A 90 -9.67 -11.10 -1.15
CA ASP A 90 -8.64 -12.13 -1.37
C ASP A 90 -7.80 -12.38 -0.10
N ILE A 91 -7.72 -11.41 0.81
CA ILE A 91 -6.85 -11.46 2.00
C ILE A 91 -7.67 -11.72 3.27
N ILE A 92 -8.88 -11.16 3.39
CA ILE A 92 -9.78 -11.39 4.53
C ILE A 92 -11.13 -11.87 3.99
N PRO A 93 -11.38 -13.19 3.96
CA PRO A 93 -12.61 -13.78 3.41
C PRO A 93 -13.89 -13.36 4.16
N ASP A 94 -13.79 -12.92 5.42
CA ASP A 94 -14.93 -12.50 6.27
C ASP A 94 -15.25 -10.99 6.19
N PHE A 95 -14.76 -10.29 5.17
CA PHE A 95 -14.95 -8.84 5.05
C PHE A 95 -16.40 -8.48 4.65
N LEU A 96 -17.11 -7.72 5.49
CA LEU A 96 -18.48 -7.24 5.25
C LEU A 96 -18.44 -5.87 4.55
N PRO A 97 -18.80 -5.74 3.26
CA PRO A 97 -18.65 -4.50 2.50
C PRO A 97 -19.82 -3.54 2.70
N LEU A 98 -20.24 -3.31 3.95
CA LEU A 98 -21.50 -2.60 4.24
C LEU A 98 -21.35 -1.22 4.89
N LEU A 99 -20.18 -0.81 5.39
CA LEU A 99 -20.06 0.48 6.09
C LEU A 99 -18.73 1.19 5.79
N GLY A 100 -18.76 2.10 4.81
CA GLY A 100 -17.84 3.24 4.70
C GLY A 100 -16.34 2.95 4.48
N TYR A 101 -15.85 3.30 3.28
CA TYR A 101 -14.43 3.40 2.87
C TYR A 101 -13.47 4.14 3.85
N THR A 102 -13.99 4.74 4.92
CA THR A 102 -13.26 5.52 5.92
C THR A 102 -12.56 4.68 6.98
N GLU A 103 -13.08 3.51 7.36
CA GLU A 103 -12.51 2.73 8.48
C GLU A 103 -11.33 1.85 8.02
N ASP A 104 -11.38 1.26 6.82
CA ASP A 104 -10.27 0.47 6.25
C ASP A 104 -9.05 1.33 5.90
N ALA A 105 -9.29 2.59 5.51
CA ALA A 105 -8.22 3.54 5.19
C ALA A 105 -7.30 3.82 6.39
N VAL A 106 -7.81 3.67 7.62
CA VAL A 106 -7.01 3.88 8.84
C VAL A 106 -5.92 2.82 8.98
N ALA A 107 -6.23 1.55 8.74
CA ALA A 107 -5.24 0.47 8.77
C ALA A 107 -4.14 0.68 7.70
N PHE A 108 -4.53 1.14 6.51
CA PHE A 108 -3.59 1.54 5.46
C PHE A 108 -2.65 2.65 5.89
N LEU A 109 -3.24 3.73 6.44
CA LEU A 109 -2.48 4.86 6.93
C LEU A 109 -1.54 4.47 8.07
N ALA A 110 -1.94 3.52 8.93
CA ALA A 110 -1.09 3.00 9.99
C ALA A 110 0.14 2.26 9.45
N ILE A 111 -0.02 1.44 8.40
CA ILE A 111 1.11 0.76 7.74
C ILE A 111 2.02 1.77 7.03
N PHE A 112 1.46 2.73 6.29
CA PHE A 112 2.27 3.75 5.64
C PHE A 112 3.01 4.63 6.65
N LYS A 113 2.40 4.88 7.81
CA LYS A 113 3.04 5.59 8.91
C LYS A 113 4.17 4.78 9.53
N SER A 114 4.01 3.46 9.71
CA SER A 114 5.09 2.61 10.24
C SER A 114 6.27 2.48 9.28
N LEU A 115 6.02 2.59 7.97
CA LEU A 115 7.02 2.54 6.89
C LEU A 115 7.40 3.92 6.35
N GLN A 116 7.03 4.99 7.05
CA GLN A 116 7.20 6.36 6.56
C GLN A 116 8.67 6.68 6.29
N THR A 117 9.58 6.21 7.13
CA THR A 117 11.03 6.42 6.94
C THR A 117 11.51 5.83 5.61
N ASP A 118 11.12 4.60 5.29
CA ASP A 118 11.54 3.94 4.05
C ASP A 118 10.94 4.62 2.81
N LEU A 119 9.67 5.03 2.89
CA LEU A 119 9.01 5.76 1.81
C LEU A 119 9.61 7.15 1.61
N LYS A 120 9.97 7.85 2.69
CA LYS A 120 10.68 9.13 2.61
C LYS A 120 12.08 8.96 2.00
N ASN A 121 12.82 7.93 2.39
CA ASN A 121 14.12 7.62 1.78
C ASN A 121 13.99 7.39 0.27
N TYR A 122 12.93 6.69 -0.15
CA TYR A 122 12.64 6.50 -1.56
C TYR A 122 12.24 7.80 -2.27
N CYS A 123 11.41 8.66 -1.66
CA CYS A 123 11.15 10.01 -2.20
C CYS A 123 12.45 10.77 -2.45
N LEU A 124 13.35 10.80 -1.46
CA LEU A 124 14.63 11.49 -1.58
C LEU A 124 15.50 10.88 -2.69
N TRP A 125 15.53 9.55 -2.81
CA TRP A 125 16.23 8.85 -3.90
C TRP A 125 15.68 9.20 -5.29
N LYS A 126 14.36 9.38 -5.42
CA LYS A 126 13.70 9.85 -6.66
C LYS A 126 13.89 11.34 -6.94
N GLY A 127 14.37 12.11 -5.96
CA GLY A 127 14.38 13.58 -6.01
C GLY A 127 13.00 14.20 -5.81
N TYR A 128 12.06 13.47 -5.20
CA TYR A 128 10.75 13.98 -4.82
C TYR A 128 10.80 14.69 -3.48
N ASP A 129 9.92 15.67 -3.32
CA ASP A 129 9.64 16.33 -2.04
C ASP A 129 8.73 15.41 -1.18
N PRO A 130 9.22 14.87 -0.05
CA PRO A 130 8.44 13.97 0.78
C PRO A 130 7.17 14.60 1.38
N ASP A 131 7.12 15.93 1.53
CA ASP A 131 5.97 16.63 2.13
C ASP A 131 4.73 16.61 1.21
N LYS A 132 4.92 16.29 -0.07
CA LYS A 132 3.80 16.02 -1.00
C LYS A 132 3.06 14.74 -0.65
N TYR A 133 3.73 13.79 0.00
CA TYR A 133 3.19 12.46 0.30
C TYR A 133 2.85 12.29 1.79
N PHE A 134 3.45 13.06 2.70
CA PHE A 134 3.34 12.86 4.15
C PHE A 134 2.92 14.08 4.94
#